data_AF-A0A370P6I0-F1
#
_entry.id   AF-A0A370P6I0-F1
#
_cell.length_a   1.000
_cell.length_b   1.000
_cell.length_c   1.000
_cell.angle_alpha   90.00
_cell.angle_beta   90.00
_cell.angle_gamma   90.00
#
_symmetry.space_group_name_H-M   'P 1'
#
loop_
_entity.id
_entity.type
_entity.pdbx_description
1 polymer ?
#
loop_
_entity_poly.entity_id
_entity_poly.type
_entity_poly.pdbx_seq_one_letter_code
_entity_poly.pdbx_strand_id
1 'polypeptide(L)'
;CSADTTGTPCAECALHDRECVIDEFADKRRKVAAKRAQEDLKYYRGFVEQLLEALRSSDCATIDGILDVIRSGATHDEIRAVLARSAPKAEINIPDGVDSVVTDGNNSPPASSKPDGLPE
;
A
#
# COMPACT_ATOMS: atom_id res chain seq x y z
N CYS A 1 -19.02 -0.95 2.14
CA CYS A 1 -19.81 -1.58 1.07
C CYS A 1 -18.90 -2.49 0.24
N SER A 2 -18.80 -3.76 0.60
CA SER A 2 -18.20 -4.78 -0.28
C SER A 2 -19.31 -5.27 -1.21
N ALA A 3 -18.99 -5.57 -2.47
CA ALA A 3 -19.97 -6.02 -3.46
C ALA A 3 -20.71 -7.30 -3.00
N ASP A 4 -20.04 -8.12 -2.19
CA ASP A 4 -20.51 -9.47 -1.86
C ASP A 4 -21.40 -9.54 -0.61
N THR A 5 -21.47 -8.46 0.19
CA THR A 5 -22.10 -8.50 1.53
C THR A 5 -23.31 -7.58 1.69
N THR A 6 -23.51 -6.61 0.80
CA THR A 6 -24.58 -5.60 0.97
C THR A 6 -25.77 -5.81 0.03
N GLY A 7 -25.69 -6.73 -0.94
CA GLY A 7 -26.71 -6.90 -1.98
C GLY A 7 -26.81 -5.70 -2.93
N THR A 8 -27.54 -5.88 -4.02
CA THR A 8 -27.88 -4.80 -4.95
C THR A 8 -29.33 -4.36 -4.68
N PRO A 9 -29.59 -3.08 -4.37
CA PRO A 9 -28.67 -1.95 -4.31
C PRO A 9 -27.86 -1.89 -3.00
N CYS A 10 -26.63 -1.37 -3.06
CA CYS A 10 -25.85 -1.14 -1.84
C CYS A 10 -26.49 -0.04 -0.96
N ALA A 11 -26.16 -0.02 0.34
CA ALA A 11 -26.73 0.91 1.32
C ALA A 11 -26.73 2.39 0.87
N GLU A 12 -25.66 2.84 0.23
CA GLU A 12 -25.58 4.21 -0.27
C GLU A 12 -26.50 4.46 -1.47
N CYS A 13 -26.63 3.50 -2.39
CA CYS A 13 -27.54 3.64 -3.53
C CYS A 13 -29.00 3.54 -3.12
N ALA A 14 -29.32 2.70 -2.13
CA ALA A 14 -30.64 2.62 -1.52
C ALA A 14 -31.02 3.92 -0.79
N LEU A 15 -30.07 4.55 -0.09
CA LEU A 15 -30.29 5.80 0.63
C LEU A 15 -30.63 6.97 -0.31
N HIS A 16 -30.00 7.02 -1.48
CA HIS A 16 -30.18 8.09 -2.47
C HIS A 16 -31.13 7.72 -3.60
N ASP A 17 -31.85 6.61 -3.46
CA ASP A 17 -32.85 6.09 -4.41
C ASP A 17 -32.36 6.07 -5.87
N ARG A 18 -31.11 5.65 -6.07
CA ARG A 18 -30.43 5.62 -7.37
C ARG A 18 -30.11 4.20 -7.80
N GLU A 19 -30.12 3.97 -9.11
CA GLU A 19 -29.77 2.68 -9.69
C GLU A 19 -28.33 2.28 -9.34
N CYS A 20 -28.17 1.08 -8.79
CA CYS A 20 -26.87 0.54 -8.39
C CYS A 20 -26.28 -0.30 -9.53
N VAL A 21 -25.71 0.36 -10.53
CA VAL A 21 -25.00 -0.31 -11.64
C VAL A 21 -23.64 -0.80 -11.14
N ILE A 22 -23.41 -2.11 -11.22
CA ILE A 22 -22.11 -2.72 -10.92
C ILE A 22 -21.32 -2.80 -12.22
N ASP A 23 -20.39 -1.87 -12.40
CA ASP A 23 -19.38 -1.93 -13.47
C ASP A 23 -18.10 -2.56 -12.90
N GLU A 24 -17.70 -3.71 -13.42
CA GLU A 24 -16.52 -4.45 -12.94
C GLU A 24 -15.21 -3.66 -13.02
N PHE A 25 -15.10 -2.72 -13.95
CA PHE A 25 -13.90 -1.94 -14.21
C PHE A 25 -13.94 -0.55 -13.55
N ALA A 26 -15.13 0.01 -13.34
CA ALA A 26 -15.31 1.34 -12.73
C ALA A 26 -15.68 1.30 -11.24
N ASP A 27 -16.09 0.15 -10.69
CA ASP A 27 -16.50 0.05 -9.29
C ASP A 27 -15.31 0.29 -8.35
N LYS A 28 -15.29 1.49 -7.75
CA LYS A 28 -14.25 1.93 -6.81
C LYS A 28 -14.17 1.04 -5.57
N ARG A 29 -15.24 0.35 -5.16
CA ARG A 29 -15.26 -0.51 -3.97
C ARG A 29 -14.47 -1.79 -4.23
N ARG A 30 -14.64 -2.42 -5.39
CA ARG A 30 -13.80 -3.55 -5.83
C ARG A 30 -12.34 -3.14 -5.94
N LYS A 31 -12.05 -1.95 -6.47
CA LYS A 31 -10.68 -1.40 -6.51
C LYS A 31 -10.08 -1.25 -5.11
N VAL A 32 -10.85 -0.79 -4.13
CA VAL A 32 -10.40 -0.67 -2.72
C VAL A 32 -10.20 -2.03 -2.07
N ALA A 33 -11.11 -2.98 -2.26
CA ALA A 33 -10.96 -4.34 -1.71
C ALA A 33 -9.72 -5.05 -2.29
N ALA A 34 -9.53 -4.98 -3.60
CA ALA A 34 -8.34 -5.52 -4.27
C ALA A 34 -7.05 -4.83 -3.79
N LYS A 35 -7.09 -3.50 -3.62
CA LYS A 35 -5.96 -2.73 -3.09
C LYS A 35 -5.61 -3.17 -1.65
N ARG A 36 -6.60 -3.30 -0.77
CA ARG A 36 -6.40 -3.78 0.62
C ARG A 36 -5.80 -5.18 0.64
N ALA A 37 -6.36 -6.11 -0.14
CA ALA A 37 -5.82 -7.46 -0.25
C ALA A 37 -4.36 -7.46 -0.76
N GLN A 38 -4.05 -6.60 -1.74
CA GLN A 38 -2.68 -6.44 -2.23
C GLN A 38 -1.73 -5.87 -1.16
N GLU A 39 -2.19 -4.88 -0.39
CA GLU A 39 -1.44 -4.31 0.73
C GLU A 39 -1.18 -5.36 1.82
N ASP A 40 -2.18 -6.14 2.18
CA ASP A 40 -2.06 -7.25 3.14
C ASP A 40 -1.06 -8.30 2.64
N LEU A 41 -1.14 -8.71 1.38
CA LEU A 41 -0.20 -9.67 0.79
C LEU A 41 1.24 -9.15 0.78
N LYS A 42 1.45 -7.87 0.44
CA LYS A 42 2.78 -7.25 0.50
C LYS A 42 3.31 -7.24 1.94
N TYR A 43 2.44 -6.88 2.88
CA TYR A 43 2.76 -6.85 4.29
C TYR A 43 3.17 -8.24 4.82
N TYR A 44 2.37 -9.28 4.57
CA TYR A 44 2.69 -10.65 5.00
C TYR A 44 3.91 -11.22 4.29
N ARG A 45 4.11 -10.92 3.00
CA ARG A 45 5.31 -11.33 2.27
C ARG A 45 6.58 -10.75 2.92
N GLY A 46 6.60 -9.45 3.20
CA GLY A 46 7.75 -8.81 3.86
C GLY A 46 7.99 -9.33 5.27
N PHE A 47 6.92 -9.63 6.01
CA PHE A 47 7.03 -10.26 7.34
C PHE A 47 7.68 -11.65 7.27
N VAL A 48 7.25 -12.51 6.34
CA VAL A 48 7.84 -13.85 6.17
C VAL A 48 9.30 -13.75 5.74
N GLU A 49 9.63 -12.82 4.85
CA GLU A 49 11.01 -12.58 4.42
C GLU A 49 11.91 -12.17 5.61
N GLN A 50 11.45 -11.26 6.47
CA GLN A 50 12.17 -10.89 7.70
C GLN A 50 12.34 -12.06 8.67
N LEU A 51 11.30 -12.86 8.87
CA LEU A 51 11.37 -14.04 9.74
C LEU A 51 12.40 -15.04 9.21
N LEU A 52 12.37 -15.33 7.91
CA LEU A 52 13.34 -16.24 7.29
C LEU A 52 14.76 -15.70 7.38
N GLU A 53 14.95 -14.39 7.20
CA GLU A 53 16.27 -13.77 7.31
C GLU A 53 16.82 -13.86 8.74
N ALA A 54 15.99 -13.59 9.74
CA ALA A 54 16.38 -13.75 11.14
C ALA A 54 16.77 -15.20 11.45
N LEU A 55 16.01 -16.18 10.96
CA LEU A 55 16.32 -17.60 11.17
C LEU A 55 17.60 -18.07 10.46
N ARG A 56 17.99 -17.44 9.35
CA ARG A 56 19.21 -17.81 8.60
C ARG A 56 20.48 -17.14 9.14
N SER A 57 20.36 -15.92 9.67
CA SER A 57 21.50 -15.08 10.03
C SER A 57 21.78 -14.98 11.53
N SER A 58 20.81 -15.34 12.38
CA SER A 58 20.96 -15.24 13.83
C SER A 58 21.71 -16.42 14.45
N ASP A 59 22.23 -16.21 15.65
CA ASP A 59 22.81 -17.27 16.47
C ASP A 59 21.73 -18.21 17.05
N CYS A 60 22.15 -19.39 17.51
CA CYS A 60 21.24 -20.41 18.01
C CYS A 60 20.35 -19.93 19.17
N ALA A 61 20.86 -19.10 20.09
CA ALA A 61 20.07 -18.64 21.24
C ALA A 61 18.96 -17.69 20.80
N THR A 62 19.26 -16.83 19.82
CA THR A 62 18.25 -15.96 19.21
C THR A 62 17.19 -16.76 18.44
N ILE A 63 17.59 -17.81 17.70
CA ILE A 63 16.67 -18.70 17.00
C ILE A 63 15.75 -19.43 17.99
N ASP A 64 16.30 -19.97 19.08
CA ASP A 64 15.53 -20.65 20.12
C ASP A 64 14.50 -19.70 20.74
N GLY A 65 14.88 -18.46 21.03
CA GLY A 65 13.96 -17.44 21.52
C GLY A 65 12.82 -17.10 20.54
N ILE A 66 13.12 -17.00 19.24
CA ILE A 66 12.10 -16.80 18.20
C ILE A 66 11.14 -18.00 18.15
N LEU A 67 11.68 -19.23 18.20
CA LEU A 67 10.88 -20.46 18.18
C LEU A 67 9.97 -20.59 19.40
N ASP A 68 10.45 -20.24 20.59
CA ASP A 68 9.66 -20.28 21.82
C ASP A 68 8.47 -19.32 21.76
N VAL A 69 8.67 -18.12 21.22
CA VAL A 69 7.61 -17.14 21.02
C VAL A 69 6.57 -17.67 20.03
N ILE A 70 6.99 -18.22 18.89
CA ILE A 70 6.06 -18.83 17.92
C ILE A 70 5.28 -19.99 18.55
N ARG A 71 5.96 -20.88 19.28
CA ARG A 71 5.35 -22.04 19.94
C ARG A 71 4.38 -21.66 21.07
N SER A 72 4.56 -20.49 21.69
CA SER A 72 3.63 -19.97 22.69
C SER A 72 2.27 -19.54 22.12
N GLY A 73 2.11 -19.53 20.79
CA GLY A 73 0.91 -19.05 20.12
C GLY A 73 0.85 -17.52 20.02
N ALA A 74 2.01 -16.85 20.05
CA ALA A 74 2.12 -15.41 19.94
C ALA A 74 1.51 -14.88 18.62
N THR A 75 0.97 -13.67 18.70
CA THR A 75 0.41 -12.95 17.56
C THR A 75 1.50 -12.50 16.60
N HIS A 76 1.11 -12.19 15.35
CA HIS A 76 2.05 -11.65 14.34
C HIS A 76 2.72 -10.34 14.79
N ASP A 77 2.06 -9.52 15.60
CA ASP A 77 2.64 -8.27 16.13
C ASP A 77 3.73 -8.56 17.17
N GLU A 78 3.49 -9.53 18.07
CA GLU A 78 4.48 -9.96 19.07
C GLU A 78 5.70 -10.62 18.42
N ILE A 79 5.49 -11.46 17.40
CA ILE A 79 6.59 -12.07 16.65
C ILE A 79 7.41 -10.98 15.94
N ARG A 80 6.77 -9.99 15.31
CA ARG A 80 7.48 -8.82 14.75
C ARG A 80 8.26 -8.04 15.80
N ALA A 81 7.66 -7.88 16.98
CA ALA A 81 8.28 -7.42 18.22
C ALA A 81 9.71 -7.94 18.40
N VAL A 82 9.78 -9.27 18.40
CA VAL A 82 11.01 -10.02 18.67
C VAL A 82 11.98 -9.94 17.49
N LEU A 83 11.49 -10.06 16.26
CA LEU A 83 12.31 -9.96 15.04
C LEU A 83 13.00 -8.59 14.92
N ALA A 84 12.31 -7.51 15.27
CA ALA A 84 12.90 -6.16 15.24
C ALA A 84 14.03 -5.98 16.26
N ARG A 85 14.01 -6.75 17.36
CA ARG A 85 15.06 -6.75 18.38
C ARG A 85 16.25 -7.63 18.00
N SER A 86 16.02 -8.70 17.24
CA SER A 86 17.06 -9.64 16.81
C SER A 86 17.76 -9.22 15.51
N ALA A 87 17.18 -8.33 14.72
CA ALA A 87 17.82 -7.82 13.52
C ALA A 87 19.16 -7.15 13.87
N PRO A 88 20.28 -7.54 13.25
CA PRO A 88 21.52 -6.81 13.40
C PRO A 88 21.26 -5.37 12.95
N LYS A 89 21.68 -4.41 13.78
CA LYS A 89 21.61 -2.98 13.48
C LYS A 89 22.56 -2.70 12.30
N ALA A 90 22.15 -3.07 11.10
CA ALA A 90 22.81 -2.65 9.89
C ALA A 90 22.66 -1.12 9.87
N GLU A 91 23.72 -0.41 10.25
CA GLU A 91 23.85 1.01 9.96
C GLU A 91 23.81 1.16 8.44
N ILE A 92 22.60 1.33 7.92
CA ILE A 92 22.37 1.87 6.58
C ILE A 92 22.88 3.31 6.59
N ASN A 93 24.18 3.45 6.33
CA ASN A 93 24.75 4.70 5.84
C ASN A 93 24.13 4.95 4.46
N ILE A 94 23.04 5.72 4.45
CA ILE A 94 22.51 6.29 3.22
C ILE A 94 23.40 7.49 2.89
N PRO A 95 24.19 7.48 1.80
CA PRO A 95 24.84 8.69 1.34
C PRO A 95 23.76 9.68 0.89
N ASP A 96 23.72 10.81 1.57
CA ASP A 96 22.92 11.97 1.21
C ASP A 96 23.40 12.51 -0.15
N GLY A 97 22.49 12.66 -1.11
CA GLY A 97 22.74 13.41 -2.34
C GLY A 97 22.35 12.74 -3.65
N VAL A 98 21.09 12.89 -4.03
CA VAL A 98 20.75 13.07 -5.45
C VAL A 98 19.70 14.17 -5.57
N ASP A 99 20.17 15.41 -5.74
CA ASP A 99 19.35 16.49 -6.28
C ASP A 99 19.03 16.15 -7.73
N SER A 100 17.82 15.64 -7.98
CA SER A 100 17.22 15.68 -9.31
C SER A 100 16.28 16.87 -9.37
N VAL A 101 16.84 18.01 -9.78
CA VAL A 101 16.07 19.08 -10.41
C VAL A 101 15.39 18.49 -11.64
N VAL A 102 14.08 18.30 -11.55
CA VAL A 102 13.22 18.08 -12.71
C VAL A 102 12.88 19.47 -13.24
N THR A 103 13.55 19.88 -14.32
CA THR A 103 13.06 21.00 -15.13
C THR A 103 11.89 20.49 -15.97
N ASP A 104 10.67 20.81 -15.57
CA ASP A 104 9.48 20.60 -16.39
C ASP A 104 9.57 21.45 -17.66
N GLY A 105 9.71 20.77 -18.79
CA GLY A 105 9.60 21.33 -20.12
C GLY A 105 8.15 21.68 -20.42
N ASN A 106 7.78 22.94 -20.16
CA ASN A 106 6.54 23.52 -20.65
C ASN A 106 6.66 23.81 -22.16
N ASN A 107 6.16 22.91 -23.02
CA ASN A 107 5.82 23.23 -24.39
C ASN A 107 4.30 23.43 -24.51
N SER A 108 3.86 24.68 -24.43
CA SER A 108 2.53 25.09 -24.90
C SER A 108 2.58 25.31 -26.42
N PRO A 109 1.54 24.92 -27.19
CA PRO A 109 1.45 25.25 -28.60
C PRO A 109 1.07 26.73 -28.81
N PRO A 110 1.49 27.38 -29.91
CA PRO A 110 1.17 28.77 -30.15
C PRO A 110 -0.30 28.93 -30.54
N ALA A 111 -1.05 29.69 -29.72
CA ALA A 111 -2.39 30.15 -30.05
C ALA A 111 -2.31 31.22 -31.15
N SER A 112 -3.22 31.06 -32.11
CA SER A 112 -3.38 31.85 -33.32
C SER A 112 -3.81 33.28 -33.02
N SER A 113 -3.19 34.24 -33.69
CA SER A 113 -3.54 35.66 -33.66
C SER A 113 -4.96 35.91 -34.19
N LYS A 114 -5.76 36.69 -33.46
CA LYS A 114 -6.89 37.47 -34.01
C LYS A 114 -7.02 38.77 -33.20
N PRO A 115 -6.95 39.95 -33.84
CA PRO A 115 -7.07 41.22 -33.13
C PRO A 115 -8.53 41.68 -33.02
N ASP A 116 -8.72 42.54 -32.04
CA ASP A 116 -9.94 43.14 -31.50
C ASP A 116 -10.82 43.94 -32.47
N GLY A 117 -12.11 44.03 -32.12
CA GLY A 117 -13.08 44.98 -32.68
C GLY A 117 -14.36 45.09 -31.84
N LEU A 118 -14.43 46.18 -31.07
CA LEU A 118 -15.43 46.74 -30.12
C LEU A 118 -16.94 46.63 -30.50
N PRO A 119 -17.86 46.88 -29.53
CA PRO A 119 -19.29 46.60 -29.61
C PRO A 119 -20.14 47.80 -30.08
N GLU A 120 -21.33 47.50 -30.61
CA GLU A 120 -22.62 48.15 -30.29
C GLU A 120 -23.75 47.13 -30.43
#